data_AF-A0A962WR12-F1
#
_entry.id   AF-A0A962WR12-F1
#
_cell.length_a   1.000
_cell.length_b   1.000
_cell.length_c   1.000
_cell.angle_alpha   90.00
_cell.angle_beta   90.00
_cell.angle_gamma   90.00
#
_symmetry.space_group_name_H-M   'P 1'
#
loop_
_entity.id
_entity.type
_entity.pdbx_description
1 polymer ?
#
loop_
_entity_poly.entity_id
_entity_poly.type
_entity_poly.pdbx_seq_one_letter_code
_entity_poly.pdbx_strand_id
1 'polypeptide(L)' 'MPTIKISSKVDADAWEELRALAAESHQSISGLLSEAVNDYVRRRRVRPAVLQHLEDSIVANEELGRR' A
#
# COMPACT_ATOMS: atom_id res chain seq x y z
N MET A 1 -17.68 -2.52 3.39
CA MET A 1 -17.34 -1.94 2.07
C MET A 1 -17.81 -2.92 0.99
N PRO A 2 -18.29 -2.45 -0.17
CA PRO A 2 -18.66 -3.34 -1.27
C PRO A 2 -17.42 -4.10 -1.77
N THR A 3 -17.58 -5.40 -2.02
CA THR A 3 -16.53 -6.25 -2.56
C THR A 3 -16.69 -6.35 -4.08
N ILE A 4 -15.56 -6.26 -4.80
CA ILE A 4 -15.53 -6.37 -6.27
C ILE A 4 -14.78 -7.67 -6.61
N LYS A 5 -15.42 -8.55 -7.41
CA LYS A 5 -14.75 -9.74 -7.93
C LYS A 5 -13.83 -9.32 -9.08
N ILE A 6 -12.56 -9.71 -8.98
CA ILE A 6 -11.57 -9.51 -10.03
C ILE A 6 -11.05 -10.88 -10.48
N SER A 7 -10.71 -10.98 -11.76
CA SER A 7 -9.92 -12.09 -12.29
C SER A 7 -8.54 -11.54 -12.63
N SER A 8 -7.48 -12.20 -12.13
CA SER A 8 -6.10 -11.81 -12.39
C SER A 8 -5.22 -13.04 -12.50
N LYS A 9 -4.08 -12.87 -13.15
CA LYS A 9 -2.99 -13.87 -13.15
C LYS A 9 -1.99 -13.47 -12.07
N VAL A 10 -1.45 -14.48 -11.39
CA VAL A 10 -0.39 -14.35 -10.38
C VAL A 10 0.60 -15.48 -10.62
N ASP A 11 1.86 -15.26 -10.23
CA ASP A 11 2.88 -16.29 -10.31
C ASP A 11 2.51 -17.48 -9.41
N ALA A 12 2.81 -18.69 -9.87
CA ALA A 12 2.43 -19.91 -9.18
C ALA A 12 3.05 -20.00 -7.77
N ASP A 13 4.33 -19.65 -7.64
CA ASP A 13 5.05 -19.69 -6.38
C ASP A 13 4.46 -18.68 -5.38
N ALA A 14 4.20 -17.44 -5.82
CA ALA A 14 3.57 -16.41 -5.01
C ALA A 14 2.13 -16.81 -4.57
N TRP A 15 1.41 -17.56 -5.41
CA TRP A 15 0.09 -18.08 -5.07
C TRP A 15 0.17 -19.18 -4.00
N GLU A 16 1.16 -20.07 -4.04
CA GLU A 16 1.37 -21.08 -3.00
C GLU A 16 1.74 -20.44 -1.66
N GLU A 17 2.65 -19.46 -1.67
CA GLU A 17 3.01 -18.72 -0.46
C GLU A 17 1.82 -18.00 0.16
N LEU A 18 0.98 -17.35 -0.67
CA LEU A 18 -0.24 -16.68 -0.18
C LEU A 18 -1.22 -17.68 0.46
N ARG A 19 -1.35 -18.89 -0.11
CA ARG A 19 -2.20 -19.94 0.45
C ARG A 19 -1.67 -20.45 1.79
N ALA A 20 -0.36 -20.68 1.90
CA ALA A 20 0.28 -21.08 3.14
C ALA A 20 0.06 -20.00 4.22
N LEU A 21 0.33 -18.74 3.88
CA LEU A 21 0.15 -17.61 4.81
C LEU A 21 -1.30 -17.47 5.28
N ALA A 22 -2.27 -17.62 4.38
CA ALA A 22 -3.69 -17.58 4.74
C ALA A 22 -4.08 -18.72 5.71
N ALA A 23 -3.51 -19.93 5.52
CA ALA A 23 -3.73 -21.06 6.41
C ALA A 23 -3.09 -20.82 7.79
N GLU A 24 -1.85 -20.32 7.83
CA GLU A 24 -1.14 -19.99 9.07
C GLU A 24 -1.87 -18.90 9.86
N SER A 25 -2.32 -17.84 9.20
CA SER A 25 -3.01 -16.72 9.85
C SER A 25 -4.50 -16.97 10.11
N HIS A 26 -5.03 -18.12 9.69
CA HIS A 26 -6.46 -18.47 9.80
C HIS A 26 -7.36 -17.43 9.11
N GLN A 27 -6.87 -16.79 8.05
CA GLN A 27 -7.59 -15.79 7.27
C GLN A 27 -8.07 -16.38 5.95
N SER A 28 -9.15 -15.79 5.40
CA SER A 28 -9.53 -16.10 4.02
C SER A 28 -8.54 -15.49 3.03
N ILE A 29 -8.29 -16.17 1.90
CA ILE A 29 -7.43 -15.67 0.81
C ILE A 29 -7.92 -14.30 0.33
N SER A 30 -9.23 -14.12 0.18
CA SER A 30 -9.81 -12.82 -0.23
C SER A 30 -9.56 -11.71 0.78
N GLY A 31 -9.54 -12.03 2.08
CA GLY A 31 -9.23 -11.06 3.13
C GLY A 31 -7.76 -10.64 3.08
N LEU A 32 -6.87 -11.63 3.06
CA LEU A 32 -5.43 -11.41 2.96
C LEU A 32 -5.03 -10.65 1.70
N LEU A 33 -5.63 -10.98 0.54
CA LEU A 33 -5.42 -10.25 -0.70
C LEU A 33 -5.92 -8.79 -0.61
N SER A 34 -7.06 -8.56 0.05
CA SER A 34 -7.58 -7.20 0.25
C SER A 34 -6.66 -6.36 1.13
N GLU A 35 -6.08 -6.97 2.17
CA GLU A 35 -5.07 -6.34 3.03
C GLU A 35 -3.80 -6.01 2.23
N ALA A 36 -3.26 -6.98 1.49
CA ALA A 36 -2.06 -6.80 0.67
C ALA A 36 -2.20 -5.68 -0.37
N VAL A 37 -3.35 -5.61 -1.06
CA VAL A 37 -3.64 -4.55 -2.03
C VAL A 37 -3.68 -3.18 -1.35
N ASN A 38 -4.36 -3.06 -0.21
CA ASN A 38 -4.44 -1.82 0.55
C ASN A 38 -3.05 -1.36 1.02
N ASP A 39 -2.26 -2.27 1.57
CA ASP A 39 -0.91 -1.99 2.03
C ASP A 39 0.01 -1.55 0.89
N TYR A 40 -0.05 -2.26 -0.25
CA TYR A 40 0.73 -1.89 -1.43
C TYR A 40 0.37 -0.49 -1.92
N VAL A 41 -0.92 -0.18 -2.05
CA VAL A 41 -1.39 1.14 -2.49
C VAL A 41 -0.95 2.22 -1.50
N ARG A 42 -1.09 1.99 -0.19
CA ARG A 42 -0.63 2.93 0.85
C ARG A 42 0.86 3.19 0.70
N ARG A 43 1.70 2.15 0.72
CA ARG A 43 3.16 2.28 0.58
C ARG A 43 3.56 3.01 -0.70
N ARG A 44 2.88 2.73 -1.82
CA ARG A 44 3.18 3.37 -3.10
C ARG A 44 2.78 4.85 -3.13
N ARG A 45 1.73 5.24 -2.39
CA ARG A 45 1.27 6.63 -2.26
C ARG A 45 2.00 7.43 -1.18
N VAL A 46 2.61 6.77 -0.18
CA VAL A 46 3.44 7.45 0.82
C VAL A 46 4.57 8.24 0.16
N ARG A 47 5.25 7.69 -0.85
CA ARG A 47 6.38 8.38 -1.51
C ARG A 47 5.97 9.72 -2.15
N PRO A 48 4.89 9.81 -2.96
CA PRO A 48 4.35 11.09 -3.41
C PRO A 48 3.89 12.02 -2.28
N ALA A 49 3.18 11.50 -1.28
CA ALA A 49 2.64 12.34 -0.20
C ALA A 49 3.75 12.97 0.67
N VAL A 50 4.81 12.22 0.96
CA VAL A 50 5.98 12.73 1.70
C VAL A 50 6.73 13.77 0.88
N LEU A 51 6.90 13.56 -0.43
CA LEU A 51 7.52 14.58 -1.30
C LEU A 51 6.71 15.87 -1.32
N GLN A 52 5.38 15.78 -1.46
CA GLN A 52 4.51 16.96 -1.38
C GLN A 52 4.64 17.67 -0.04
N HIS A 53 4.64 16.95 1.09
CA HIS A 53 4.81 17.57 2.41
C HIS A 53 6.19 18.23 2.58
N LEU A 54 7.24 17.67 1.98
CA LEU A 54 8.56 18.30 1.98
C LEU A 54 8.59 19.57 1.13
N GLU A 55 7.96 19.57 -0.05
CA GLU A 55 7.80 20.76 -0.90
C GLU A 55 7.00 21.85 -0.19
N ASP A 56 5.86 21.49 0.40
CA ASP A 56 5.02 22.41 1.17
C ASP A 56 5.81 22.99 2.36
N SER A 57 6.64 22.17 3.01
CA SER A 57 7.51 22.61 4.10
C SER A 57 8.61 23.55 3.61
N ILE A 58 9.22 23.29 2.45
CA ILE A 58 10.21 24.19 1.86
C ILE A 58 9.58 25.55 1.62
N VAL A 59 8.42 25.60 0.93
CA VAL A 59 7.67 26.84 0.64
C VAL A 59 7.30 27.58 1.92
N ALA A 60 6.74 26.88 2.91
CA ALA A 60 6.33 27.49 4.18
C ALA A 60 7.49 28.08 4.99
N ASN A 61 8.73 27.65 4.70
CA ASN A 61 9.93 28.07 5.41
C ASN A 61 10.88 28.93 4.54
N GLU A 62 10.49 29.31 3.31
CA GLU A 62 11.29 30.16 2.40
C GLU A 62 11.62 31.56 2.95
N GLU A 63 10.91 32.01 3.98
CA GLU A 63 11.16 33.28 4.66
C GLU A 63 12.02 33.13 5.93
N LEU A 64 12.26 31.90 6.40
CA LEU A 64 13.10 31.64 7.55
C LEU A 64 14.58 31.81 7.18
N GLY A 65 15.12 32.98 7.48
CA GLY A 65 16.51 33.34 7.22
C GLY A 65 16.68 34.71 6.57
N ARG A 66 15.59 35.36 6.13
CA ARG A 66 15.60 36.76 5.70
C ARG A 66 15.52 37.68 6.92
N ARG A 67 16.66 37.92 7.57
CA ARG A 67 16.88 39.00 8.53
C ARG A 67 18.20 39.69 8.22
#